data_AF-A0A939DPB2-F1
#
_entry.id   AF-A0A939DPB2-F1
#
_cell.length_a   1.000
_cell.length_b   1.000
_cell.length_c   1.000
_cell.angle_alpha   90.00
_cell.angle_beta   90.00
_cell.angle_gamma   90.00
#
_symmetry.space_group_name_H-M   'P 1'
#
loop_
_entity.id
_entity.type
_entity.pdbx_description
1 polymer ?
#
loop_
_entity_poly.entity_id
_entity_poly.type
_entity_poly.pdbx_seq_one_letter_code
_entity_poly.pdbx_strand_id
1 'polypeptide(L)' 'MTDTSLIRLLKILMTIGISLILLGVYLHFSEHVTALGVKGIVISAACVAIGMILSLPTKMYLTFVLMKQEEEHKHRD' A
#
# COMPACT_ATOMS: atom_id res chain seq x y z
N MET A 1 6.34 22.25 4.87
CA MET A 1 5.82 21.13 5.69
C MET A 1 6.31 19.86 5.03
N THR A 2 7.16 19.13 5.75
CA THR A 2 8.30 18.34 5.27
C THR A 2 7.95 17.12 4.42
N ASP A 3 8.39 17.10 3.16
CA ASP A 3 8.36 15.95 2.23
C ASP A 3 8.82 14.64 2.91
N THR A 4 9.79 14.72 3.81
CA THR A 4 10.31 13.60 4.61
C THR A 4 9.24 12.93 5.48
N SER A 5 8.30 13.69 6.04
CA SER A 5 7.22 13.16 6.88
C SER A 5 6.20 12.41 6.04
N LEU A 6 5.89 12.94 4.86
CA LEU A 6 4.99 12.30 3.92
C LEU A 6 5.63 11.02 3.35
N ILE A 7 6.91 11.06 2.96
CA ILE A 7 7.67 9.87 2.54
C ILE A 7 7.66 8.78 3.62
N ARG A 8 7.80 9.16 4.90
CA ARG A 8 7.67 8.22 6.03
C ARG A 8 6.27 7.61 6.10
N LEU A 9 5.22 8.43 5.99
CA LEU A 9 3.84 7.99 6.04
C LEU A 9 3.52 7.03 4.89
N LEU A 10 4.03 7.31 3.68
CA LEU A 10 3.94 6.44 2.52
C LEU A 10 4.68 5.11 2.72
N LYS A 11 5.88 5.14 3.30
CA LYS A 11 6.64 3.93 3.61
C LYS A 11 5.91 3.05 4.64
N ILE A 12 5.30 3.67 5.65
CA ILE A 12 4.46 2.99 6.65
C ILE A 12 3.22 2.37 5.98
N LEU A 13 2.53 3.12 5.12
CA LEU A 13 1.38 2.64 4.33
C LEU A 13 1.75 1.43 3.46
N MET A 14 2.93 1.44 2.84
CA MET A 14 3.42 0.32 2.03
C MET A 14 3.63 -0.93 2.88
N THR A 15 4.27 -0.78 4.05
CA THR A 15 4.44 -1.91 4.98
C THR A 15 3.10 -2.42 5.50
N ILE A 16 2.17 -1.52 5.83
CA ILE A 16 0.81 -1.86 6.28
C ILE A 16 0.06 -2.63 5.19
N GLY A 17 0.10 -2.15 3.93
CA GLY A 17 -0.55 -2.79 2.79
C GLY A 17 -0.04 -4.21 2.54
N ILE A 18 1.28 -4.42 2.62
CA ILE A 18 1.90 -5.75 2.48
C ILE A 18 1.47 -6.67 3.63
N SER A 19 1.48 -6.17 4.87
CA SER A 19 0.99 -6.96 6.01
C SER A 19 -0.49 -7.28 5.92
N LEU A 20 -1.32 -6.39 5.35
CA LEU A 20 -2.74 -6.66 5.09
C LEU A 20 -2.95 -7.77 4.05
N ILE A 21 -2.15 -7.78 2.97
CA ILE A 21 -2.18 -8.84 1.95
C ILE A 21 -1.78 -10.19 2.58
N LEU A 22 -0.68 -10.22 3.35
CA LEU A 22 -0.25 -11.41 4.08
C LEU A 22 -1.34 -11.91 5.05
N LEU A 23 -1.96 -10.99 5.80
CA LEU A 23 -3.06 -11.31 6.72
C LEU A 23 -4.27 -11.85 5.96
N GLY A 24 -4.63 -11.27 4.81
CA GLY A 24 -5.74 -11.73 3.97
C GLY A 24 -5.51 -13.13 3.40
N VAL A 25 -4.29 -13.45 2.97
CA VAL A 25 -3.89 -14.79 2.50
C VAL A 25 -3.86 -15.79 3.66
N TYR A 26 -3.34 -15.39 4.82
CA TYR A 26 -3.33 -16.22 6.02
C TYR A 26 -4.76 -16.55 6.48
N LEU A 27 -5.65 -15.55 6.43
CA LEU A 27 -7.06 -15.73 6.74
C LEU A 27 -7.74 -16.67 5.74
N HIS A 28 -7.38 -16.59 4.45
CA HIS A 28 -7.89 -17.49 3.41
C HIS A 28 -7.52 -18.96 3.65
N PHE A 29 -6.36 -19.23 4.25
CA PHE A 29 -5.87 -20.58 4.50
C PHE A 29 -6.25 -21.14 5.89
N SER A 30 -6.78 -20.30 6.78
CA SER A 30 -7.20 -20.73 8.12
C SER A 30 -8.54 -21.48 8.05
N GLU A 31 -8.65 -22.63 8.70
CA GLU A 31 -9.88 -23.45 8.75
C GLU A 31 -11.13 -22.67 9.21
N HIS A 32 -10.97 -21.51 9.83
CA HIS A 32 -12.07 -20.60 10.19
C HIS A 32 -12.82 -19.98 9.00
N VAL A 33 -12.21 -19.81 7.82
CA VAL A 33 -12.95 -19.30 6.64
C VAL A 33 -13.80 -20.36 5.96
N THR A 34 -13.42 -21.64 6.06
CA THR A 34 -14.23 -22.76 5.59
C THR A 34 -15.54 -22.85 6.38
N ALA A 35 -15.52 -22.48 7.67
CA ALA A 35 -16.72 -22.40 8.51
C ALA A 35 -17.62 -21.17 8.21
N LEU A 36 -17.06 -20.10 7.64
CA LEU A 36 -17.78 -18.86 7.29
C LEU A 36 -18.25 -18.79 5.82
N GLY A 37 -17.76 -19.69 4.96
CA GLY A 37 -18.10 -19.74 3.54
C GLY A 37 -17.80 -18.43 2.81
N VAL A 38 -18.79 -17.91 2.08
CA VAL A 38 -18.70 -16.70 1.22
C VAL A 38 -18.18 -15.47 1.98
N LYS A 39 -18.48 -15.34 3.28
CA LYS A 39 -18.01 -14.20 4.09
C LYS A 39 -16.50 -14.16 4.26
N GLY A 40 -15.84 -15.31 4.35
CA GLY A 40 -14.38 -15.41 4.41
C GLY A 40 -13.72 -14.93 3.11
N ILE A 41 -14.29 -15.31 1.97
CA ILE A 41 -13.83 -14.90 0.65
C ILE A 41 -13.95 -13.37 0.48
N VAL A 42 -15.11 -12.80 0.84
CA VAL A 42 -15.34 -11.34 0.75
C VAL A 42 -14.36 -10.55 1.61
N ILE A 43 -14.08 -10.99 2.84
CA ILE A 43 -13.10 -10.33 3.72
C ILE A 43 -11.68 -10.43 3.14
N SER A 44 -11.27 -11.59 2.64
CA SER A 44 -9.95 -11.77 2.04
C SER A 44 -9.78 -10.92 0.77
N ALA A 45 -10.78 -10.88 -0.10
CA ALA A 45 -10.78 -10.07 -1.31
C ALA A 45 -10.75 -8.57 -1.00
N ALA A 46 -11.52 -8.11 -0.01
CA ALA A 46 -11.52 -6.73 0.44
C ALA A 46 -10.16 -6.33 1.01
N CYS A 47 -9.54 -7.20 1.81
CA CYS A 47 -8.22 -6.95 2.40
C CYS A 47 -7.12 -6.80 1.34
N VAL A 48 -7.13 -7.67 0.32
CA VAL A 48 -6.21 -7.61 -0.82
C VAL A 48 -6.46 -6.37 -1.67
N ALA A 49 -7.72 -6.05 -1.98
CA ALA A 49 -8.08 -4.86 -2.76
C ALA A 49 -7.64 -3.57 -2.07
N ILE A 50 -7.87 -3.46 -0.76
CA ILE A 50 -7.42 -2.32 0.05
C ILE A 50 -5.88 -2.25 0.06
N GLY A 51 -5.18 -3.38 0.23
CA GLY A 51 -3.72 -3.43 0.17
C GLY A 51 -3.15 -2.96 -1.18
N MET A 52 -3.79 -3.31 -2.30
CA MET A 52 -3.41 -2.83 -3.63
C MET A 52 -3.68 -1.33 -3.80
N ILE A 53 -4.85 -0.85 -3.37
CA ILE A 53 -5.22 0.58 -3.45
C ILE A 53 -4.23 1.43 -2.67
N LEU A 54 -3.78 0.99 -1.48
CA LEU A 54 -2.81 1.73 -0.66
C LEU A 54 -1.39 1.74 -1.27
N SER A 55 -1.07 0.78 -2.14
CA SER A 55 0.26 0.68 -2.77
C SER A 55 0.43 1.59 -4.00
N LEU A 56 -0.67 1.90 -4.71
CA LEU A 56 -0.69 2.77 -5.90
C LEU A 56 -0.29 4.24 -5.64
N PRO A 57 -0.86 4.96 -4.65
CA PRO A 57 -0.51 6.36 -4.39
C PRO A 57 0.94 6.49 -3.89
N THR A 58 1.49 5.45 -3.27
CA THR A 58 2.88 5.41 -2.82
C THR A 58 3.88 5.47 -3.98
N LYS A 59 3.62 4.71 -5.05
CA LYS A 59 4.44 4.71 -6.27
C LYS A 59 4.33 6.05 -7.02
N MET A 60 3.12 6.56 -7.20
CA MET A 60 2.88 7.79 -7.97
C MET A 60 3.47 9.03 -7.27
N TYR A 61 3.39 9.10 -5.95
CA TYR A 61 3.95 10.22 -5.20
C TYR A 61 5.48 10.24 -5.22
N LEU A 62 6.14 9.08 -5.13
CA LEU A 62 7.60 9.02 -5.21
C LEU A 62 8.10 9.50 -6.59
N THR A 63 7.41 9.12 -7.67
CA THR A 63 7.69 9.65 -9.01
C THR A 63 7.52 11.17 -9.06
N PHE A 64 6.42 11.69 -8.50
CA PHE A 64 6.17 13.13 -8.46
C PHE A 64 7.28 13.90 -7.70
N VAL A 65 7.72 13.37 -6.55
CA VAL A 65 8.82 13.94 -5.77
C VAL A 65 10.14 13.89 -6.53
N LEU A 66 10.45 12.77 -7.19
CA LEU A 66 11.66 12.63 -8.00
C LEU A 66 11.70 13.62 -9.17
N MET A 67 10.58 13.76 -9.90
CA MET A 67 10.48 14.72 -10.99
C MET A 67 10.66 16.16 -10.50
N LYS A 68 10.08 16.49 -9.34
CA LYS A 68 10.26 17.82 -8.75
C LYS A 68 11.72 18.11 -8.37
N GLN A 69 12.46 17.11 -7.87
CA GLN A 69 13.89 17.24 -7.61
C GLN A 69 14.70 17.40 -8.91
N GLU A 70 14.38 16.65 -9.96
CA GLU A 70 15.03 16.80 -11.26
C GLU A 70 14.79 18.19 -11.87
N GLU A 71 13.59 18.75 -11.75
CA GLU A 71 13.29 20.12 -12.21
C GLU A 71 14.09 21.18 -11.45
N GLU A 72 14.23 21.05 -10.13
CA GLU A 72 15.05 21.96 -9.31
C GLU A 72 16.54 21.89 -9.66
N HIS A 73 17.06 20.69 -9.92
CA HIS A 73 18.45 20.52 -10.38
C HIS A 73 18.66 21.11 -11.77
N LYS A 74 17.73 20.91 -12.70
CA LYS A 74 17.81 21.43 -14.08
C LYS A 74 17.77 22.96 -14.19
N HIS A 75 17.22 23.66 -13.20
CA HIS A 75 17.18 25.14 -13.18
C HIS A 75 18.46 25.77 -12.62
N ARG A 76 19.42 24.95 -12.17
CA ARG A 76 20.67 25.39 -11.52
C ARG A 76 21.92 25.26 -12.41
N ASP A 77 21.75 24.77 -13.64
CA ASP A 77 22.74 24.69 -14.73
C ASP A 77 22.33 25.61 -15.88
#